data_AF-A0A495WZC4-F1
#
_entry.id   AF-A0A495WZC4-F1
#
_cell.length_a   1.000
_cell.length_b   1.000
_cell.length_c   1.000
_cell.angle_alpha   90.00
_cell.angle_beta   90.00
_cell.angle_gamma   90.00
#
_symmetry.space_group_name_H-M   'P 1'
#
loop_
_entity.id
_entity.type
_entity.pdbx_description
1 polymer ?
#
loop_
_entity_poly.entity_id
_entity_poly.type
_entity_poly.pdbx_seq_one_letter_code
_entity_poly.pdbx_strand_id
1 'polypeptide(L)'
;MSAAEVKSGHRELVRRARARGLRVIGGTMPPMKGSRHHTPLAEAKRDEVDTWVRTSGVYDEVVDFDRVLAWQADTDALDPAFDSGDHPHPNDAGYRAMADAVHLD
;
A
#
# COMPACT_ATOMS: atom_id res chain seq x y z
N MET A 1 -8.14 -13.68 4.68
CA MET A 1 -9.08 -12.54 4.65
C MET A 1 -9.43 -12.22 3.20
N SER A 2 -10.67 -11.82 2.97
CA SER A 2 -11.14 -11.23 1.71
C SER A 2 -10.80 -9.74 1.66
N ALA A 3 -10.78 -9.15 0.46
CA ALA A 3 -10.65 -7.71 0.30
C ALA A 3 -11.79 -6.96 1.05
N ALA A 4 -13.01 -7.50 1.07
CA ALA A 4 -14.13 -6.93 1.82
C ALA A 4 -13.86 -6.84 3.34
N GLU A 5 -13.27 -7.90 3.93
CA GLU A 5 -12.90 -7.90 5.35
C GLU A 5 -11.83 -6.85 5.67
N VAL A 6 -10.81 -6.72 4.81
CA VAL A 6 -9.76 -5.69 4.94
C VAL A 6 -10.37 -4.29 4.86
N LYS A 7 -11.20 -4.02 3.84
CA LYS A 7 -11.88 -2.73 3.63
C LYS A 7 -12.74 -2.36 4.84
N SER A 8 -13.48 -3.32 5.40
CA SER A 8 -14.33 -3.10 6.58
C SER A 8 -13.50 -2.77 7.83
N GLY A 9 -12.41 -3.52 8.06
CA GLY A 9 -11.49 -3.26 9.17
C GLY A 9 -10.87 -1.85 9.10
N HIS A 10 -10.45 -1.42 7.91
CA HIS A 10 -9.90 -0.07 7.72
C HIS A 10 -10.94 1.03 7.99
N ARG A 11 -12.19 0.87 7.53
CA ARG A 11 -13.27 1.83 7.84
C ARG A 11 -13.46 1.98 9.36
N GLU A 12 -13.44 0.87 10.09
CA GLU A 12 -13.59 0.90 11.54
C GLU A 12 -12.40 1.56 12.24
N LEU A 13 -11.17 1.26 11.82
CA LEU A 13 -9.96 1.91 12.36
C LEU A 13 -9.99 3.42 12.14
N VAL A 14 -10.29 3.85 10.91
CA VAL A 14 -10.37 5.28 10.57
C VAL A 14 -11.46 5.98 11.39
N ARG A 15 -12.65 5.38 11.51
CA ARG A 15 -13.73 5.92 12.35
C ARG A 15 -13.29 6.10 13.81
N ARG A 16 -12.59 5.11 14.37
CA ARG A 16 -12.09 5.16 15.76
C ARG A 16 -10.98 6.19 15.96
N ALA A 17 -10.14 6.42 14.95
CA ALA A 17 -9.09 7.43 14.98
C ALA A 17 -9.67 8.84 14.89
N ARG A 18 -10.60 9.08 13.94
CA ARG A 18 -11.30 10.37 13.81
C ARG A 18 -12.11 10.73 15.06
N ALA A 19 -12.75 9.74 15.71
CA ALA A 19 -13.45 9.95 16.98
C ALA A 19 -12.51 10.41 18.13
N ARG A 20 -11.19 10.28 17.96
CA ARG A 20 -10.16 10.77 18.89
C ARG A 20 -9.44 12.03 18.37
N GLY A 21 -9.94 12.65 17.31
CA GLY A 21 -9.33 13.84 16.70
C GLY A 21 -8.03 13.57 15.95
N LEU A 22 -7.76 12.31 15.56
CA LEU A 22 -6.56 11.96 14.79
C LEU A 22 -6.84 12.04 13.28
N ARG A 23 -5.89 12.63 12.54
CA ARG A 23 -5.78 12.53 11.08
C ARG A 23 -5.29 11.13 10.71
N VAL A 24 -5.82 10.58 9.63
CA VAL A 24 -5.49 9.25 9.12
C VAL A 24 -5.08 9.35 7.66
N ILE A 25 -3.81 9.00 7.39
CA ILE A 25 -3.25 8.88 6.04
C ILE A 25 -3.25 7.40 5.66
N GLY A 26 -3.83 7.06 4.52
CA GLY A 26 -3.81 5.71 3.95
C GLY A 26 -2.59 5.50 3.07
N GLY A 27 -2.06 4.28 3.06
CA GLY A 27 -1.02 3.84 2.12
C GLY A 27 -1.52 2.65 1.30
N THR A 28 -1.22 2.62 0.01
CA THR A 28 -1.40 1.41 -0.81
C THR A 28 -0.38 0.34 -0.42
N MET A 29 -0.68 -0.93 -0.70
CA MET A 29 0.24 -2.03 -0.49
C MET A 29 1.35 -2.01 -1.56
N PRO A 30 2.61 -2.31 -1.21
CA PRO A 30 3.67 -2.42 -2.20
C PRO A 30 3.42 -3.55 -3.20
N PRO A 31 4.03 -3.49 -4.40
CA PRO A 31 4.08 -4.62 -5.32
C PRO A 31 4.77 -5.81 -4.65
N MET A 32 4.40 -7.04 -5.02
CA MET A 32 4.88 -8.24 -4.31
C MET A 32 5.26 -9.40 -5.24
N LYS A 33 5.29 -9.21 -6.55
CA LYS A 33 5.64 -10.24 -7.51
C LYS A 33 7.07 -10.74 -7.28
N GLY A 34 7.23 -12.06 -7.33
CA GLY A 34 8.46 -12.76 -6.92
C GLY A 34 8.41 -13.29 -5.49
N SER A 35 7.55 -12.75 -4.63
CA SER A 35 7.39 -13.24 -3.27
C SER A 35 6.72 -14.62 -3.22
N ARG A 36 6.95 -15.38 -2.14
CA ARG A 36 6.28 -16.67 -1.90
C ARG A 36 4.76 -16.58 -1.79
N HIS A 37 4.22 -15.37 -1.57
CA HIS A 37 2.79 -15.12 -1.39
C HIS A 37 2.11 -14.67 -2.68
N HIS A 38 2.90 -14.35 -3.72
CA HIS A 38 2.37 -13.88 -4.98
C HIS A 38 1.72 -15.03 -5.77
N THR A 39 0.43 -14.85 -6.05
CA THR A 39 -0.37 -15.66 -6.95
C THR A 39 -1.29 -14.72 -7.73
N PRO A 40 -1.82 -15.09 -8.90
CA PRO A 40 -2.78 -14.24 -9.62
C PRO A 40 -3.99 -13.83 -8.76
N LEU A 41 -4.43 -14.69 -7.84
CA LEU A 41 -5.51 -14.39 -6.91
C LEU A 41 -5.09 -13.40 -5.82
N ALA A 42 -3.86 -13.50 -5.31
CA ALA A 42 -3.35 -12.56 -4.33
C ALA A 42 -3.15 -11.17 -4.97
N GLU A 43 -2.65 -11.15 -6.21
CA GLU A 43 -2.44 -9.92 -6.97
C GLU A 43 -3.76 -9.20 -7.26
N ALA A 44 -4.77 -9.93 -7.76
CA ALA A 44 -6.10 -9.35 -7.96
C ALA A 44 -6.71 -8.78 -6.66
N LYS A 45 -6.41 -9.38 -5.49
CA LYS A 45 -6.86 -8.84 -4.20
C LYS A 45 -6.06 -7.60 -3.78
N ARG A 46 -4.75 -7.55 -4.07
CA ARG A 46 -3.91 -6.36 -3.85
C ARG A 46 -4.50 -5.19 -4.62
N ASP A 47 -4.70 -5.37 -5.92
CA ASP A 47 -5.31 -4.39 -6.82
C ASP A 47 -6.69 -3.93 -6.34
N GLU A 48 -7.54 -4.87 -5.91
CA GLU A 48 -8.89 -4.56 -5.42
C GLU A 48 -8.88 -3.70 -4.14
N VAL A 49 -7.90 -3.93 -3.26
CA VAL A 49 -7.73 -3.15 -2.03
C VAL A 49 -7.08 -1.81 -2.34
N ASP A 50 -6.03 -1.75 -3.16
CA ASP A 50 -5.33 -0.50 -3.46
C ASP A 50 -6.17 0.46 -4.30
N THR A 51 -6.96 -0.07 -5.25
CA THR A 51 -7.99 0.71 -5.95
C THR A 51 -8.97 1.33 -4.96
N TRP A 52 -9.40 0.57 -3.96
CA TRP A 52 -10.29 1.08 -2.93
C TRP A 52 -9.60 2.09 -2.01
N VAL A 53 -8.34 1.88 -1.63
CA VAL A 53 -7.56 2.84 -0.84
C VAL A 53 -7.54 4.20 -1.54
N ARG A 54 -7.23 4.21 -2.85
CA ARG A 54 -7.15 5.42 -3.68
C ARG A 54 -8.49 6.14 -3.85
N THR A 55 -9.60 5.41 -3.95
CA THR A 55 -10.88 5.98 -4.44
C THR A 55 -11.99 6.08 -3.40
N SER A 56 -11.85 5.41 -2.24
CA SER A 56 -12.96 5.27 -1.30
C SER A 56 -13.33 6.52 -0.50
N GLY A 57 -12.44 7.52 -0.44
CA GLY A 57 -12.58 8.68 0.43
C GLY A 57 -12.57 8.34 1.93
N VAL A 58 -12.09 7.13 2.29
CA VAL A 58 -12.05 6.70 3.69
C VAL A 58 -11.02 7.48 4.47
N TYR A 59 -9.81 7.64 3.94
CA TYR A 59 -8.70 8.35 4.57
C TYR A 59 -8.82 9.86 4.38
N ASP A 60 -8.14 10.63 5.23
CA ASP A 60 -8.02 12.07 5.05
C ASP A 60 -7.11 12.37 3.84
N GLU A 61 -6.07 11.55 3.65
CA GLU A 61 -5.18 11.57 2.49
C GLU A 61 -4.68 10.17 2.15
N VAL A 62 -4.12 10.00 0.95
CA VAL A 62 -3.58 8.73 0.46
C VAL A 62 -2.18 8.95 -0.11
N VAL A 63 -1.25 8.10 0.27
CA VAL A 63 0.09 7.99 -0.34
C VAL A 63 0.15 6.70 -1.16
N ASP A 64 0.49 6.83 -2.44
CA ASP A 64 0.49 5.71 -3.38
C ASP A 64 1.84 4.98 -3.39
N PHE A 65 2.11 4.21 -2.34
CA PHE A 65 3.36 3.44 -2.19
C PHE A 65 3.53 2.38 -3.28
N ASP A 66 2.45 1.76 -3.72
CA ASP A 66 2.42 0.86 -4.86
C ASP A 66 3.10 1.51 -6.08
N ARG A 67 2.70 2.73 -6.44
CA ARG A 67 3.31 3.46 -7.55
C ARG A 67 4.73 3.97 -7.27
N VAL A 68 5.02 4.37 -6.03
CA VAL A 68 6.35 4.84 -5.63
C VAL A 68 7.40 3.74 -5.73
N LEU A 69 7.02 2.50 -5.42
CA LEU A 69 7.93 1.36 -5.31
C LEU A 69 7.93 0.45 -6.55
N ALA A 70 6.99 0.62 -7.47
CA ALA A 70 6.86 -0.21 -8.66
C ALA A 70 8.05 -0.11 -9.61
N TRP A 71 8.47 -1.26 -10.13
CA TRP A 71 9.45 -1.33 -11.20
C TRP A 71 8.82 -0.94 -12.54
N GLN A 72 9.50 -0.09 -13.32
CA GLN A 72 8.96 0.39 -14.60
C GLN A 72 8.73 -0.71 -15.64
N ALA A 73 9.50 -1.79 -15.59
CA ALA A 73 9.37 -2.89 -16.54
C ALA A 73 8.29 -3.92 -16.14
N ASP A 74 7.87 -3.93 -14.87
CA ASP A 74 6.87 -4.83 -14.33
C ASP A 74 6.27 -4.22 -13.06
N THR A 75 5.13 -3.55 -13.18
CA THR A 75 4.54 -2.77 -12.08
C THR A 75 4.03 -3.62 -10.93
N ASP A 76 3.95 -4.95 -11.11
CA ASP A 76 3.62 -5.89 -10.02
C ASP A 76 4.85 -6.27 -9.19
N ALA A 77 6.04 -5.94 -9.66
CA ALA A 77 7.31 -6.17 -8.96
C ALA A 77 7.83 -4.89 -8.33
N LEU A 78 8.50 -5.05 -7.19
CA LEU A 78 9.21 -3.97 -6.53
C LEU A 78 10.44 -3.59 -7.38
N ASP A 79 10.74 -2.29 -7.50
CA ASP A 79 11.95 -1.85 -8.20
C ASP A 79 13.18 -2.50 -7.56
N PRO A 80 14.09 -3.15 -8.32
CA PRO A 80 15.28 -3.78 -7.75
C PRO A 80 16.15 -2.83 -6.92
N ALA A 81 16.10 -1.51 -7.17
CA ALA A 81 16.77 -0.52 -6.33
C ALA A 81 16.16 -0.39 -4.93
N PHE A 82 14.89 -0.76 -4.77
CA PHE A 82 14.13 -0.69 -3.53
C PHE A 82 13.89 -2.05 -2.88
N ASP A 83 14.21 -3.17 -3.53
CA ASP A 83 13.98 -4.52 -2.98
C ASP A 83 14.99 -4.89 -1.88
N SER A 84 14.49 -5.42 -0.75
CA SER A 84 15.32 -6.02 0.29
C SER A 84 15.84 -7.42 -0.06
N GLY A 85 15.28 -8.00 -1.13
CA GLY A 85 15.59 -9.34 -1.64
C GLY A 85 14.50 -10.36 -1.34
N ASP A 86 13.44 -9.99 -0.60
CA ASP A 86 12.32 -10.89 -0.33
C ASP A 86 11.08 -10.62 -1.20
N HIS A 87 11.10 -9.50 -1.95
CA HIS A 87 10.15 -9.03 -2.96
C HIS A 87 8.91 -8.23 -2.50
N PRO A 88 8.36 -8.33 -1.27
CA PRO A 88 7.36 -7.37 -0.80
C PRO A 88 7.91 -6.28 0.12
N HIS A 89 9.08 -6.46 0.76
CA HIS A 89 9.60 -5.47 1.70
C HIS A 89 10.66 -4.57 1.07
N PRO A 90 10.51 -3.24 1.20
CA PRO A 90 11.54 -2.31 0.78
C PRO A 90 12.83 -2.45 1.59
N ASN A 91 13.95 -2.15 0.96
CA ASN A 91 15.23 -1.87 1.61
C ASN A 91 15.27 -0.40 2.11
N ASP A 92 16.42 0.04 2.62
CA ASP A 92 16.60 1.40 3.13
C ASP A 92 16.29 2.49 2.10
N ALA A 93 16.67 2.28 0.82
CA ALA A 93 16.38 3.23 -0.25
C ALA A 93 14.87 3.29 -0.56
N GLY A 94 14.19 2.14 -0.55
CA GLY A 94 12.74 2.08 -0.74
C GLY A 94 11.97 2.71 0.41
N TYR A 95 12.36 2.48 1.67
CA TYR A 95 11.75 3.16 2.81
C TYR A 95 12.00 4.67 2.78
N ARG A 96 13.17 5.11 2.30
CA ARG A 96 13.42 6.54 2.08
C ARG A 96 12.50 7.12 1.00
N ALA A 97 12.32 6.43 -0.11
CA ALA A 97 11.37 6.84 -1.16
C ALA A 97 9.93 6.92 -0.64
N MET A 98 9.51 5.98 0.22
CA MET A 98 8.22 6.05 0.89
C MET A 98 8.11 7.28 1.80
N ALA A 99 9.13 7.57 2.60
CA ALA A 99 9.14 8.73 3.50
C ALA A 99 9.07 10.05 2.72
N ASP A 100 9.84 10.17 1.63
CA ASP A 100 9.87 11.35 0.76
C ASP A 100 8.53 11.58 0.03
N ALA A 101 7.72 10.53 -0.15
CA ALA A 101 6.39 10.60 -0.75
C ALA A 101 5.28 11.06 0.24
N VAL A 102 5.56 11.11 1.54
CA VAL A 102 4.60 11.60 2.54
C VAL A 102 4.75 13.11 2.68
N HIS A 103 3.73 13.85 2.27
CA HIS A 103 3.66 15.30 2.49
C HIS A 103 3.01 15.58 3.85
N LEU A 104 3.79 16.13 4.77
CA LEU A 104 3.30 16.60 6.07
C LEU A 104 3.28 18.12 6.03
N ASP A 105 2.08 18.70 6.09
CA ASP A 105 1.87 20.14 6.28
C ASP A 105 2.17 20.58 7.72
#